data_AF-A0A921SP75-F1
#
_entry.id   AF-A0A921SP75-F1
#
_cell.length_a   1.000
_cell.length_b   1.000
_cell.length_c   1.000
_cell.angle_alpha   90.00
_cell.angle_beta   90.00
_cell.angle_gamma   90.00
#
_symmetry.space_group_name_H-M   'P 1'
#
loop_
_entity.id
_entity.type
_entity.pdbx_description
1 polymer ?
#
loop_
_entity_poly.entity_id
_entity_poly.type
_entity_poly.pdbx_seq_one_letter_code
_entity_poly.pdbx_strand_id
1 'polypeptide(L)'
;MSRRTPTPLTVTLWSLTIGGLAVVQFPGILFYHDVAEPRILGMPFIYGFNLLVWGLLCVVLLIAYRTRWGRPRPDELDDEFEGGADDREDAA
;
A
#
# COMPACT_ATOMS: atom_id res chain seq x y z
N MET A 1 -18.28 8.63 14.55
CA MET A 1 -17.14 8.06 13.80
C MET A 1 -15.89 8.14 14.67
N SER A 2 -15.57 7.06 15.38
CA SER A 2 -14.33 6.98 16.15
C SER A 2 -13.13 7.05 15.20
N ARG A 3 -12.22 7.99 15.40
CA ARG A 3 -10.99 8.11 14.59
C ARG A 3 -10.06 6.97 15.01
N ARG A 4 -10.08 5.87 14.28
CA ARG A 4 -9.14 4.76 14.45
C ARG A 4 -7.73 5.24 14.11
N THR A 5 -6.79 5.06 15.02
CA THR A 5 -5.37 5.34 14.80
C THR A 5 -4.80 4.25 13.90
N PRO A 6 -4.37 4.54 12.66
CA PRO A 6 -3.82 3.51 11.79
C PRO A 6 -2.50 3.01 12.39
N THR A 7 -2.35 1.69 12.43
CA THR A 7 -1.10 1.10 12.93
C THR A 7 0.06 1.53 12.03
N PRO A 8 1.27 1.75 12.57
CA PRO A 8 2.40 2.27 11.79
C PRO A 8 2.72 1.38 10.60
N LEU A 9 2.57 0.05 10.75
CA LEU A 9 2.73 -0.92 9.66
C LEU A 9 1.73 -0.67 8.52
N THR A 10 0.45 -0.46 8.85
CA THR A 10 -0.60 -0.16 7.86
C THR A 10 -0.28 1.13 7.09
N VAL A 11 0.18 2.17 7.80
CA VAL A 11 0.57 3.45 7.17
C VAL A 11 1.77 3.25 6.25
N THR A 12 2.77 2.47 6.67
CA THR A 12 3.95 2.17 5.87
C THR A 12 3.61 1.39 4.60
N LEU A 13 2.77 0.36 4.69
CA LEU A 13 2.33 -0.39 3.50
C LEU A 13 1.54 0.49 2.52
N TRP A 14 0.67 1.37 3.04
CA TRP A 14 -0.05 2.33 2.22
C TRP A 14 0.88 3.31 1.51
N SER A 15 1.83 3.91 2.24
CA SER A 15 2.76 4.89 1.66
C SER A 15 3.68 4.25 0.63
N LEU A 16 4.19 3.04 0.87
CA LEU A 16 4.97 2.27 -0.10
C LEU A 16 4.18 1.92 -1.36
N THR A 17 2.92 1.51 -1.20
CA THR A 17 2.07 1.13 -2.33
C THR A 17 1.71 2.35 -3.19
N ILE A 18 1.25 3.44 -2.56
CA ILE A 18 0.91 4.68 -3.26
C ILE A 18 2.15 5.31 -3.90
N GLY A 19 3.27 5.36 -3.17
CA GLY A 19 4.52 5.90 -3.66
C GLY A 19 5.05 5.11 -4.85
N GLY A 20 5.08 3.77 -4.76
CA GLY A 20 5.52 2.92 -5.87
C GLY A 20 4.62 3.05 -7.10
N LEU A 21 3.29 3.10 -6.92
CA LEU A 21 2.35 3.32 -8.02
C LEU A 21 2.53 4.70 -8.67
N ALA A 22 2.78 5.74 -7.87
CA ALA A 22 3.05 7.07 -8.37
C ALA A 22 4.34 7.10 -9.21
N VAL A 23 5.39 6.38 -8.78
CA VAL A 23 6.66 6.27 -9.52
C VAL A 23 6.46 5.55 -10.85
N VAL A 24 5.65 4.47 -10.89
CA VAL A 24 5.36 3.74 -12.13
C VAL A 24 4.47 4.55 -13.08
N GLN A 25 3.47 5.27 -12.56
CA GLN A 25 2.58 6.09 -13.37
C GLN A 25 3.16 7.43 -13.78
N PHE A 26 4.23 7.89 -13.12
CA PHE A 26 4.86 9.13 -13.50
C PHE A 26 5.31 9.03 -14.96
N PRO A 27 4.89 9.95 -15.85
CA PRO A 27 5.28 9.92 -17.25
C PRO A 27 6.71 10.45 -17.41
N GLY A 28 7.65 9.91 -16.61
CA GLY A 28 9.05 10.29 -16.62
C GLY A 28 9.65 10.19 -18.01
N ILE A 29 9.17 9.24 -18.83
CA ILE A 29 9.50 9.09 -20.25
C ILE A 29 9.35 10.40 -21.05
N LEU A 30 8.41 11.27 -20.71
CA LEU A 30 8.18 12.55 -21.39
C LEU A 30 9.20 13.63 -21.01
N PHE A 31 9.83 13.51 -19.83
CA PHE A 31 10.88 14.43 -19.37
C PHE A 31 12.29 14.03 -19.85
N TYR A 32 12.46 12.80 -20.37
CA TYR A 32 13.74 12.27 -20.86
C TYR A 32 13.97 12.52 -22.36
N HIS A 33 13.22 13.41 -23.00
CA HIS A 33 13.22 13.58 -24.46
C HIS A 33 14.61 13.92 -25.06
N ASP A 34 15.51 14.55 -24.29
CA ASP A 34 16.91 14.85 -24.65
C ASP A 34 17.97 14.11 -23.80
N VAL A 35 17.55 13.27 -22.85
CA VAL A 35 18.45 12.56 -21.91
C VAL A 35 18.25 11.04 -21.92
N ALA A 36 17.43 10.51 -22.86
CA ALA A 36 17.17 9.08 -23.06
C ALA A 36 18.35 8.29 -23.64
N GLU A 37 19.57 8.78 -23.44
CA GLU A 37 20.81 8.13 -23.86
C GLU A 37 21.30 6.98 -22.98
N PRO A 38 20.88 6.75 -21.70
CA PRO A 38 21.21 5.48 -21.06
C PRO A 38 20.27 4.41 -21.60
N ARG A 39 20.67 3.80 -22.72
CA ARG A 39 20.11 2.54 -23.21
C ARG A 39 20.91 1.41 -22.58
N ILE A 40 20.25 0.58 -21.79
CA ILE A 40 20.84 -0.66 -21.27
C ILE A 40 20.35 -1.79 -22.17
N LEU A 41 21.27 -2.55 -22.75
CA LEU A 41 20.96 -3.68 -23.65
C LEU A 41 20.07 -3.31 -24.86
N GLY A 42 20.16 -2.06 -25.35
CA GLY A 42 19.35 -1.58 -26.46
C GLY A 42 17.92 -1.15 -26.09
N MET A 43 17.52 -1.30 -24.82
CA MET A 43 16.23 -0.83 -24.31
C MET A 43 16.41 0.44 -23.47
N PRO A 44 15.44 1.37 -23.49
CA PRO A 44 15.44 2.51 -22.56
C PRO A 44 15.54 2.06 -21.10
N PHE A 45 16.52 2.58 -20.35
CA PHE A 45 16.74 2.27 -18.92
C PHE A 45 15.47 2.36 -18.06
N ILE A 46 14.58 3.30 -18.41
CA ILE A 46 13.30 3.53 -17.76
C ILE A 46 12.40 2.28 -17.71
N TYR A 47 12.49 1.36 -18.68
CA TYR A 47 11.74 0.11 -18.63
C TYR A 47 12.28 -0.83 -17.55
N GLY A 48 13.60 -0.94 -17.42
CA GLY A 48 14.24 -1.71 -16.35
C GLY A 48 13.95 -1.12 -14.97
N PHE A 49 14.00 0.21 -14.84
CA PHE A 49 13.61 0.91 -13.62
C PHE A 49 12.14 0.65 -13.25
N ASN A 50 11.22 0.77 -14.21
CA ASN A 50 9.80 0.47 -13.98
C ASN A 50 9.58 -0.99 -13.57
N LEU A 51 10.25 -1.94 -14.23
CA LEU A 51 10.17 -3.36 -13.89
C LEU A 51 10.66 -3.62 -12.45
N LEU A 52 11.73 -2.94 -12.03
CA LEU A 52 12.29 -3.05 -10.68
C LEU A 52 11.32 -2.49 -9.64
N VAL A 53 10.79 -1.28 -9.86
CA VAL A 53 9.81 -0.65 -8.96
C VAL A 53 8.53 -1.50 -8.88
N TRP A 54 8.07 -2.02 -10.01
CA TRP A 54 6.95 -2.96 -10.07
C TRP A 54 7.22 -4.24 -9.29
N GLY A 55 8.41 -4.84 -9.43
CA GLY A 55 8.82 -6.00 -8.65
C GLY A 55 8.84 -5.71 -7.14
N LEU A 56 9.30 -4.51 -6.74
CA LEU A 56 9.27 -4.07 -5.35
C LEU A 56 7.83 -3.93 -4.83
N LEU A 57 6.91 -3.38 -5.62
CA LEU A 57 5.48 -3.34 -5.30
C LEU A 57 4.91 -4.75 -5.09
N CYS A 58 5.24 -5.71 -5.96
CA CYS A 58 4.81 -7.10 -5.77
C CYS A 58 5.30 -7.68 -4.45
N VAL A 59 6.55 -7.41 -4.03
CA VAL A 59 7.08 -7.84 -2.74
C VAL A 59 6.35 -7.18 -1.58
N VAL A 60 6.08 -5.87 -1.65
CA VAL A 60 5.31 -5.14 -0.63
C VAL A 60 3.91 -5.74 -0.47
N LEU A 61 3.22 -6.01 -1.58
CA LEU A 61 1.90 -6.63 -1.57
C LEU A 61 1.94 -8.07 -1.03
N LEU A 62 2.99 -8.83 -1.33
CA LEU A 62 3.19 -10.16 -0.77
C LEU A 62 3.38 -10.11 0.76
N ILE A 63 4.17 -9.17 1.26
CA ILE A 63 4.35 -8.96 2.69
C ILE A 63 3.01 -8.58 3.32
N ALA A 64 2.29 -7.65 2.72
CA ALA A 64 0.99 -7.21 3.19
C ALA A 64 -0.01 -8.36 3.30
N TYR A 65 -0.03 -9.24 2.29
CA TYR A 65 -0.84 -10.46 2.31
C TYR A 65 -0.47 -11.37 3.49
N ARG A 66 0.83 -11.61 3.72
CA ARG A 66 1.30 -12.45 4.84
C ARG A 66 0.99 -11.84 6.20
N THR A 67 1.00 -10.52 6.32
CA THR A 67 0.68 -9.81 7.57
C THR A 67 -0.81 -9.61 7.80
N ARG A 68 -1.69 -10.25 6.99
CA ARG A 68 -3.15 -10.09 7.04
C ARG A 68 -3.58 -8.62 6.98
N TRP A 69 -2.90 -7.84 6.15
CA TRP A 69 -3.18 -6.42 5.99
C TRP A 69 -4.66 -6.21 5.60
N GLY A 70 -5.37 -5.41 6.40
CA GLY A 70 -6.80 -5.14 6.22
C GLY A 70 -7.77 -6.09 6.95
N ARG A 71 -7.28 -7.10 7.69
CA ARG A 71 -8.14 -7.91 8.57
C ARG A 71 -8.37 -7.19 9.91
N PRO A 72 -9.61 -7.14 10.43
CA PRO A 72 -9.86 -6.67 11.79
C PRO A 72 -9.01 -7.46 12.79
N ARG A 73 -8.42 -6.77 13.74
CA ARG A 73 -7.68 -7.43 14.82
C ARG A 73 -8.67 -8.12 15.77
N PRO A 74 -8.27 -9.21 16.45
CA PRO A 74 -9.18 -9.91 17.37
C PRO A 74 -9.71 -8.99 18.47
N ASP A 75 -8.85 -8.11 19.01
CA ASP A 75 -9.22 -7.04 19.95
C ASP A 75 -10.31 -6.10 19.42
N GLU A 76 -10.34 -5.84 18.12
CA GLU A 76 -11.36 -4.98 17.50
C GLU A 76 -12.72 -5.67 17.30
N LEU A 77 -12.75 -7.00 17.27
CA LEU A 77 -14.00 -7.77 17.18
C LEU A 77 -14.65 -7.85 18.56
N ASP A 78 -13.86 -8.06 19.61
CA ASP A 78 -14.34 -8.19 20.98
C ASP A 78 -15.03 -6.89 21.45
N ASP A 79 -14.45 -5.72 21.13
CA ASP A 79 -15.03 -4.39 21.42
C ASP A 79 -16.38 -4.14 20.69
N GLU A 80 -16.55 -4.66 19.47
CA GLU A 80 -17.81 -4.56 18.71
C GLU A 80 -18.91 -5.44 19.30
N PHE A 81 -18.55 -6.59 19.88
CA PHE A 81 -19.50 -7.47 20.57
C PHE A 81 -19.93 -6.93 21.94
N GLU A 82 -19.01 -6.38 22.73
CA GLU A 82 -19.35 -5.76 24.03
C GLU A 82 -20.17 -4.48 23.85
N GLY A 83 -19.78 -3.58 22.96
CA GLY A 83 -20.55 -2.35 22.70
C GLY A 83 -21.96 -2.64 22.18
N GLY A 84 -22.11 -3.65 21.30
CA GLY A 84 -23.43 -4.06 20.79
C GLY A 84 -24.30 -4.83 21.79
N ALA A 85 -23.72 -5.35 22.88
CA ALA A 85 -24.46 -5.99 23.97
C ALA A 85 -24.96 -4.94 24.98
N ASP A 86 -24.10 -3.99 25.34
CA ASP A 86 -24.41 -2.84 26.21
C ASP A 86 -25.55 -1.98 25.60
N ASP A 87 -25.45 -1.67 24.30
CA ASP A 87 -26.49 -0.94 23.54
C ASP A 87 -27.87 -1.66 23.54
N ARG A 88 -27.90 -2.99 23.73
CA ARG A 88 -29.16 -3.76 23.79
C ARG A 88 -29.71 -3.86 25.21
N GLU A 89 -28.86 -3.90 26.23
CA GLU A 89 -29.29 -3.90 27.63
C GLU A 89 -29.83 -2.52 28.04
N ASP A 90 -29.25 -1.43 27.54
CA ASP A 90 -29.73 -0.06 27.78
C ASP A 90 -31.04 0.29 27.04
N ALA A 91 -31.41 -0.51 26.04
CA ALA A 91 -32.63 -0.35 25.25
C ALA A 91 -33.82 -1.20 25.75
N ALA A 92 -33.62 -2.04 26.77
CA ALA A 92 -34.61 -2.93 27.37
C ALA A 92 -35.17 -2.40 28.69
#